data_AF-A0A6L8EW80-F1
#
_entry.id   AF-A0A6L8EW80-F1
#
_cell.length_a   1.000
_cell.length_b   1.000
_cell.length_c   1.000
_cell.angle_alpha   90.00
_cell.angle_beta   90.00
_cell.angle_gamma   90.00
#
_symmetry.space_group_name_H-M   'P 1'
#
loop_
_entity.id
_entity.type
_entity.pdbx_description
1 polymer ?
#
loop_
_entity_poly.entity_id
_entity_poly.type
_entity_poly.pdbx_seq_one_letter_code
_entity_poly.pdbx_strand_id
1 'polypeptide(L)'
;MKTNRLHPLELEVMKVVWKLTHATVNDVLDNIDRKLAYTTVATTMKSLEKKGFLSHQVDGRTFVYQPLVKEAEITHTMLSDLLERLFDNSAEKLVNTLLEVRHTSADEHNRLQALINNYQPKGEETDD
;
A
#
# COMPACT_ATOMS: atom_id res chain seq x y z
N MET A 1 -14.84 -1.27 -13.93
CA MET A 1 -13.38 -1.32 -13.68
C MET A 1 -13.16 -1.52 -12.20
N LYS A 2 -12.42 -2.55 -11.79
CA LYS A 2 -11.93 -2.67 -10.40
C LYS A 2 -10.78 -1.68 -10.25
N THR A 3 -11.03 -0.55 -9.60
CA THR A 3 -9.97 0.43 -9.35
C THR A 3 -9.11 -0.10 -8.21
N ASN A 4 -7.90 -0.59 -8.52
CA ASN A 4 -6.96 -1.14 -7.53
C ASN A 4 -6.24 -0.04 -6.72
N ARG A 5 -6.87 1.15 -6.61
CA ARG A 5 -6.28 2.35 -6.02
C ARG A 5 -6.96 2.65 -4.70
N LEU A 6 -6.16 2.73 -3.65
CA LEU A 6 -6.60 3.14 -2.33
C LEU A 6 -6.43 4.65 -2.18
N HIS A 7 -7.46 5.33 -1.68
CA HIS A 7 -7.33 6.72 -1.23
C HIS A 7 -6.50 6.80 0.07
N PRO A 8 -5.98 7.97 0.47
CA PRO A 8 -5.07 8.09 1.62
C PRO A 8 -5.59 7.42 2.90
N LEU A 9 -6.85 7.70 3.28
CA LEU A 9 -7.47 7.09 4.45
C LEU A 9 -7.71 5.58 4.28
N GLU A 10 -8.06 5.14 3.08
CA GLU A 10 -8.23 3.70 2.77
C GLU A 10 -6.90 2.95 2.90
N LEU A 11 -5.81 3.55 2.43
CA LEU A 11 -4.47 2.99 2.54
C LEU A 11 -4.02 2.93 4.01
N GLU A 12 -4.26 3.97 4.80
CA GLU A 12 -3.96 3.96 6.23
C GLU A 12 -4.71 2.86 6.97
N VAL A 13 -6.02 2.71 6.70
CA VAL A 13 -6.82 1.61 7.28
C VAL A 13 -6.28 0.25 6.83
N MET A 14 -5.98 0.07 5.54
CA MET A 14 -5.43 -1.20 5.02
C MET A 14 -4.08 -1.55 5.65
N LYS A 15 -3.20 -0.58 5.89
CA LYS A 15 -1.92 -0.80 6.59
C LYS A 15 -2.11 -1.41 7.97
N VAL A 16 -3.11 -0.92 8.71
CA VAL A 16 -3.45 -1.48 10.03
C VAL A 16 -4.00 -2.90 9.87
N VAL A 17 -4.92 -3.12 8.93
CA VAL A 17 -5.51 -4.44 8.70
C VAL A 17 -4.47 -5.47 8.23
N TRP A 18 -3.53 -5.10 7.35
CA TRP A 18 -2.42 -5.99 6.94
C TRP A 18 -1.53 -6.37 8.12
N LYS A 19 -1.22 -5.42 9.00
CA LYS A 19 -0.43 -5.67 10.21
C LYS A 19 -1.12 -6.62 11.18
N LEU A 20 -2.43 -6.47 11.37
CA LEU A 20 -3.19 -7.27 12.33
C LEU A 20 -3.71 -8.59 11.75
N THR A 21 -3.76 -8.73 10.42
CA THR A 21 -4.38 -9.82 9.62
C THR A 21 -5.89 -9.98 9.80
N HIS A 22 -6.41 -9.72 10.99
CA HIS A 22 -7.82 -9.68 11.34
C HIS A 22 -8.02 -8.48 12.25
N ALA A 23 -8.98 -7.61 11.92
CA ALA A 23 -9.18 -6.36 12.65
C ALA A 23 -10.66 -5.98 12.71
N THR A 24 -11.10 -5.55 13.89
CA THR A 24 -12.37 -4.85 14.09
C THR A 24 -12.20 -3.36 13.84
N VAL A 25 -13.31 -2.62 13.81
CA VAL A 25 -13.27 -1.15 13.71
C VAL A 25 -12.50 -0.53 14.88
N ASN A 26 -12.64 -1.11 16.09
CA ASN A 26 -11.93 -0.64 17.27
C ASN A 26 -10.43 -0.91 17.18
N ASP A 27 -10.03 -2.10 16.70
CA ASP A 27 -8.61 -2.41 16.50
C ASP A 27 -7.94 -1.43 15.53
N VAL A 28 -8.66 -1.03 14.48
CA VAL A 28 -8.16 -0.02 13.54
C VAL A 28 -8.06 1.36 14.20
N LEU A 29 -9.07 1.77 14.97
CA LEU A 29 -9.03 3.04 15.71
C LEU A 29 -7.86 3.12 16.70
N ASP A 30 -7.55 2.00 17.36
CA ASP A 30 -6.50 1.93 18.38
C ASP A 30 -5.09 1.93 17.78
N ASN A 31 -4.94 1.56 16.50
CA ASN A 31 -3.65 1.39 15.83
C ASN A 31 -3.41 2.40 14.69
N ILE A 32 -4.37 3.28 14.38
CA ILE A 32 -4.20 4.31 13.35
C ILE A 32 -3.52 5.57 13.93
N ASP A 33 -2.59 6.15 13.19
CA ASP A 33 -1.72 7.25 13.67
C ASP A 33 -2.47 8.58 13.95
N ARG A 34 -3.75 8.68 13.59
CA ARG A 34 -4.56 9.90 13.78
C ARG A 34 -5.89 9.60 14.44
N LYS A 35 -6.38 10.54 15.25
CA LYS A 35 -7.69 10.45 15.87
C LYS A 35 -8.80 10.58 14.82
N LEU A 36 -9.61 9.53 14.67
CA LEU A 36 -10.77 9.48 13.79
C LEU A 36 -12.03 9.13 14.59
N ALA A 37 -13.18 9.53 14.07
CA ALA A 37 -14.45 9.05 14.61
C ALA A 37 -14.67 7.58 14.22
N TYR A 38 -15.32 6.81 15.09
CA TYR A 38 -15.67 5.41 14.83
C TYR A 38 -16.41 5.22 13.51
N THR A 39 -17.38 6.09 13.23
CA THR A 39 -18.17 6.05 11.99
C THR A 39 -17.33 6.28 10.74
N THR A 40 -16.26 7.06 10.84
CA THR A 40 -15.31 7.27 9.73
C THR A 40 -14.60 5.97 9.40
N VAL A 41 -13.98 5.32 10.40
CA VAL A 41 -13.28 4.04 10.20
C VAL A 41 -14.25 2.96 9.72
N ALA A 42 -15.42 2.83 10.35
CA ALA A 42 -16.45 1.87 9.93
C ALA A 42 -16.90 2.08 8.48
N THR A 43 -17.12 3.33 8.06
CA THR A 43 -17.50 3.65 6.68
C THR A 43 -16.36 3.35 5.71
N THR A 44 -15.12 3.65 6.07
CA THR A 44 -13.94 3.32 5.27
C THR A 44 -13.76 1.81 5.11
N MET A 45 -13.87 1.02 6.19
CA MET A 45 -13.78 -0.43 6.12
C MET A 45 -14.90 -1.04 5.26
N LYS A 46 -16.12 -0.50 5.36
CA LYS A 46 -17.24 -0.90 4.48
C LYS A 46 -17.02 -0.51 3.02
N SER A 47 -16.41 0.65 2.75
CA SER A 47 -16.00 1.05 1.39
C SER A 47 -14.96 0.08 0.82
N LEU A 48 -13.94 -0.24 1.60
CA LEU A 48 -12.88 -1.19 1.24
C LEU A 48 -13.45 -2.58 0.94
N GLU A 49 -14.38 -3.05 1.75
CA GLU A 49 -15.11 -4.30 1.51
C GLU A 49 -15.93 -4.25 0.22
N LYS A 50 -16.70 -3.17 -0.01
CA LYS A 50 -17.46 -3.00 -1.26
C LYS A 50 -16.55 -2.99 -2.50
N LYS A 51 -15.32 -2.48 -2.36
CA LYS A 51 -14.29 -2.49 -3.40
C LYS A 51 -13.59 -3.85 -3.55
N GLY A 52 -13.80 -4.78 -2.63
CA GLY A 52 -13.23 -6.13 -2.64
C GLY A 52 -11.83 -6.24 -2.04
N PHE A 53 -11.37 -5.23 -1.27
CA PHE A 53 -10.08 -5.27 -0.58
C PHE A 53 -10.15 -5.98 0.77
N LEU A 54 -11.33 -5.98 1.39
CA LEU A 54 -11.61 -6.63 2.66
C LEU A 54 -12.82 -7.56 2.52
N SER A 55 -12.90 -8.52 3.43
CA SER A 55 -14.15 -9.22 3.76
C SER A 55 -14.33 -9.19 5.26
N HIS A 56 -15.57 -9.25 5.75
CA HIS A 56 -15.82 -9.46 7.17
C HIS A 56 -16.41 -10.83 7.46
N GLN A 57 -16.16 -11.28 8.69
CA GLN A 57 -16.92 -12.32 9.37
C GLN A 57 -17.59 -11.72 10.60
N VAL A 58 -18.71 -12.34 11.01
CA VAL A 58 -19.43 -11.94 12.22
C VAL A 58 -18.98 -12.84 13.36
N ASP A 59 -18.36 -12.26 14.37
CA ASP A 59 -18.05 -12.93 15.63
C ASP A 59 -18.93 -12.34 16.74
N GLY A 60 -19.95 -13.12 17.13
CA GLY A 60 -21.01 -12.68 18.05
C GLY A 60 -21.81 -11.48 17.49
N ARG A 61 -21.46 -10.27 17.94
CA ARG A 61 -22.09 -8.99 17.51
C ARG A 61 -21.09 -8.05 16.85
N THR A 62 -19.87 -8.51 16.61
CA THR A 62 -18.76 -7.70 16.11
C THR A 62 -18.39 -8.14 14.70
N PHE A 63 -18.08 -7.17 13.84
CA PHE A 63 -17.51 -7.45 12.52
C PHE A 63 -15.99 -7.49 12.62
N VAL A 64 -15.42 -8.61 12.21
CA VAL A 64 -13.99 -8.84 12.12
C VAL A 64 -13.62 -8.86 10.64
N TYR A 65 -12.81 -7.89 10.21
CA TYR A 65 -12.38 -7.75 8.83
C TYR A 65 -11.04 -8.43 8.59
N GLN A 66 -10.88 -9.04 7.41
CA GLN A 66 -9.65 -9.66 6.94
C GLN A 66 -9.31 -9.14 5.52
N PRO A 67 -8.01 -8.96 5.18
CA PRO A 67 -7.60 -8.50 3.87
C PRO A 67 -7.78 -9.59 2.80
N LEU A 68 -8.28 -9.20 1.64
CA LEU A 68 -8.41 -10.06 0.46
C LEU A 68 -7.27 -9.86 -0.56
N VAL A 69 -6.45 -8.83 -0.35
CA VAL A 69 -5.31 -8.47 -1.20
C VAL A 69 -4.05 -8.37 -0.35
N LYS A 70 -2.89 -8.67 -0.92
CA LYS A 70 -1.61 -8.49 -0.23
C LYS A 70 -1.14 -7.05 -0.32
N GLU A 71 -0.43 -6.58 0.70
CA GLU A 71 0.18 -5.24 0.70
C GLU A 71 1.06 -5.04 -0.54
N ALA A 72 1.94 -6.01 -0.84
CA ALA A 72 2.83 -5.96 -1.99
C ALA A 72 2.08 -5.78 -3.32
N GLU A 73 0.96 -6.48 -3.54
CA GLU A 73 0.18 -6.39 -4.78
C GLU A 73 -0.37 -4.97 -5.00
N ILE A 74 -0.86 -4.34 -3.92
CA ILE A 74 -1.35 -2.96 -3.97
C ILE A 74 -0.18 -1.98 -4.13
N THR A 75 0.93 -2.17 -3.42
CA THR A 75 2.13 -1.35 -3.55
C THR A 75 2.65 -1.37 -4.99
N HIS A 76 2.78 -2.55 -5.60
CA HIS A 76 3.19 -2.69 -6.99
C HIS A 76 2.21 -1.99 -7.93
N THR A 77 0.90 -2.23 -7.79
CA THR A 77 -0.10 -1.60 -8.67
C THR A 77 -0.08 -0.08 -8.58
N MET A 78 -0.01 0.47 -7.37
CA MET A 78 0.02 1.93 -7.17
C MET A 78 1.34 2.54 -7.67
N LEU A 79 2.47 1.84 -7.54
CA LEU A 79 3.75 2.30 -8.06
C LEU A 79 3.79 2.26 -9.59
N SER A 80 3.24 1.22 -10.22
CA SER A 80 3.11 1.14 -11.68
C SER A 80 2.23 2.27 -12.23
N ASP A 81 1.07 2.55 -11.61
CA ASP A 81 0.21 3.69 -11.99
C ASP A 81 0.96 5.02 -11.84
N LEU A 82 1.77 5.17 -10.80
CA LEU A 82 2.58 6.38 -10.58
C LEU A 82 3.66 6.55 -11.66
N LEU A 83 4.37 5.46 -11.99
CA LEU A 83 5.42 5.44 -13.02
C LEU A 83 4.85 5.82 -14.39
N GLU A 84 3.72 5.23 -14.76
CA GLU A 84 3.05 5.51 -16.03
C GLU A 84 2.57 6.97 -16.10
N ARG A 85 1.97 7.49 -15.02
CA ARG A 85 1.31 8.80 -15.05
C ARG A 85 2.23 10.00 -14.86
N LEU A 86 3.34 9.85 -14.14
CA LEU A 86 4.23 10.97 -13.79
C LEU A 86 5.65 10.83 -14.34
N PHE A 87 6.08 9.63 -14.72
CA PHE A 87 7.49 9.36 -15.04
C PHE A 87 7.69 8.71 -16.40
N ASP A 88 6.69 8.73 -17.30
CA ASP A 88 6.74 8.12 -18.63
C ASP A 88 7.23 6.65 -18.60
N ASN A 89 6.81 5.91 -17.57
CA ASN A 89 7.25 4.54 -17.30
C ASN A 89 8.78 4.36 -17.10
N SER A 90 9.49 5.43 -16.74
CA SER A 90 10.94 5.41 -16.50
C SER A 90 11.26 5.29 -15.00
N ALA A 91 11.87 4.16 -14.63
CA ALA A 91 12.41 3.95 -13.28
C ALA A 91 13.56 4.92 -12.96
N GLU A 92 14.37 5.29 -13.96
CA GLU A 92 15.48 6.24 -13.81
C GLU A 92 14.98 7.63 -13.40
N LYS A 93 13.93 8.13 -14.08
CA LYS A 93 13.32 9.43 -13.73
C LYS A 93 12.78 9.43 -12.29
N LEU A 94 12.13 8.34 -11.86
CA LEU A 94 11.65 8.21 -10.49
C LEU A 94 12.79 8.27 -9.47
N VAL A 95 13.87 7.52 -9.70
CA VAL A 95 15.03 7.52 -8.79
C VAL A 95 15.69 8.89 -8.74
N ASN A 96 15.89 9.54 -9.89
CA ASN A 96 16.48 10.88 -9.93
C ASN A 96 15.64 11.90 -9.14
N THR A 97 14.32 11.94 -9.37
CA THR A 97 13.42 12.83 -8.61
C THR A 97 13.40 12.50 -7.12
N LEU A 98 13.48 11.22 -6.73
CA LEU A 98 13.56 10.83 -5.33
C LEU A 98 14.83 11.38 -4.65
N LEU A 99 15.97 11.30 -5.33
CA LEU A 99 17.25 11.83 -4.85
C LEU A 99 17.28 13.36 -4.77
N GLU A 100 16.52 14.06 -5.62
CA GLU A 100 16.37 15.52 -5.57
C GLU A 100 15.46 15.96 -4.42
N VAL A 101 14.35 15.25 -4.18
CA VAL A 101 13.35 15.62 -3.17
C VAL A 101 13.78 15.24 -1.75
N ARG A 102 14.50 14.13 -1.59
CA ARG A 102 15.06 13.70 -0.31
C ARG A 102 16.52 14.14 -0.26
N HIS A 103 16.87 14.99 0.70
CA HIS A 103 18.28 15.22 1.03
C HIS A 103 18.89 13.92 1.56
N THR A 104 19.44 13.10 0.66
CA THR A 104 20.03 11.82 1.02
C THR A 104 21.33 12.04 1.77
N SER A 105 21.48 11.36 2.90
CA SER A 105 22.77 11.30 3.60
C SER A 105 23.77 10.45 2.81
N ALA A 106 25.07 10.66 3.03
CA ALA A 106 26.11 9.82 2.41
C ALA A 106 25.89 8.32 2.69
N ASP A 107 25.43 7.97 3.90
CA ASP A 107 25.13 6.59 4.28
C ASP A 107 23.92 6.01 3.54
N GLU A 108 22.90 6.82 3.27
CA GLU A 108 21.75 6.42 2.47
C GLU A 108 22.12 6.24 1.00
N HIS A 109 22.94 7.14 0.45
CA HIS A 109 23.47 7.02 -0.91
C HIS A 109 24.25 5.71 -1.11
N ASN A 110 25.17 5.39 -0.19
CA ASN A 110 25.95 4.15 -0.23
C ASN A 110 25.05 2.90 -0.17
N ARG A 111 24.01 2.93 0.67
CA ARG A 111 23.03 1.82 0.77
C ARG A 111 22.22 1.67 -0.52
N LEU A 112 21.78 2.77 -1.14
CA LEU A 112 21.08 2.75 -2.42
C LEU A 112 21.97 2.20 -3.55
N GLN A 113 23.24 2.63 -3.59
CA GLN A 113 24.19 2.12 -4.57
C GLN A 113 24.43 0.61 -4.41
N ALA A 114 24.56 0.12 -3.17
CA ALA A 114 24.68 -1.29 -2.89
C ALA A 114 23.43 -2.08 -3.32
N LEU A 115 22.22 -1.54 -3.09
CA LEU A 115 20.97 -2.15 -3.54
C LEU A 115 20.90 -2.27 -5.06
N ILE A 116 21.27 -1.21 -5.79
CA ILE A 116 21.28 -1.22 -7.27
C ILE A 116 22.29 -2.24 -7.80
N ASN A 117 23.50 -2.26 -7.24
CA ASN A 117 24.56 -3.18 -7.70
C ASN A 117 24.22 -4.65 -7.45
N ASN A 118 23.48 -4.94 -6.37
CA ASN A 118 23.06 -6.29 -6.02
C ASN A 118 21.76 -6.71 -6.71
N TYR A 119 21.02 -5.77 -7.30
CA TYR A 119 19.81 -6.07 -8.06
C TYR A 119 20.17 -6.69 -9.40
N GLN A 120 19.79 -7.94 -9.60
CA GLN A 120 19.83 -8.60 -10.90
C GLN A 120 18.45 -8.49 -11.53
N PRO A 121 18.30 -7.84 -12.70
CA PRO A 121 17.02 -7.84 -13.40
C PRO A 121 16.64 -9.28 -13.69
N LYS A 122 15.47 -9.71 -13.22
CA LYS A 122 14.86 -10.93 -13.76
C LYS A 122 14.55 -10.63 -15.23
N GLY A 123 15.26 -11.31 -16.13
CA GLY A 123 15.05 -11.16 -17.56
C GLY A 123 13.58 -11.36 -17.91
N GLU A 124 13.10 -10.57 -18.87
CA GLU A 124 11.80 -10.75 -19.50
C GLU A 124 11.70 -12.20 -19.99
N GLU A 125 10.87 -13.02 -19.32
CA GLU A 125 10.31 -14.21 -19.95
C GLU A 125 9.44 -13.69 -21.09
N THR A 126 10.04 -13.62 -22.28
CA THR A 126 9.34 -13.56 -23.55
C THR A 126 8.62 -14.90 -23.66
N ASP A 127 7.36 -14.92 -23.26
CA ASP A 127 6.45 -16.04 -23.52
C ASP A 127 6.20 -16.05 -25.04
N ASP A 128 6.57 -17.16 -25.67
CA ASP A 128 6.46 -17.51 -27.08
C ASP A 128 4.98 -17.63 -27.54
#